data_AF-A0A937U6U5-F1
#
_entry.id   AF-A0A937U6U5-F1
#
_cell.length_a   1.000
_cell.length_b   1.000
_cell.length_c   1.000
_cell.angle_alpha   90.00
_cell.angle_beta   90.00
_cell.angle_gamma   90.00
#
_symmetry.space_group_name_H-M   'P 1'
#
loop_
_entity.id
_entity.type
_entity.pdbx_description
1 polymer ?
#
loop_
_entity_poly.entity_id
_entity_poly.type
_entity_poly.pdbx_seq_one_letter_code
_entity_poly.pdbx_strand_id
1 'polypeptide(L)'
;MVKKLFLLLICILVAAAASAAGVQRRHDAMFVLDADTFEHHVDLFNTMEPENIVNHISNDRSWAWMRENIPFFDCPDKGFEQIYYFRWWTFRKHLKETPDGFVFTEFLDKVSHSGKYNTISCALGHHIYEGTWLRDQRYIDDYARFWYTGHQGDLQPHLHRYSNWGTWALYRRYLVNRDERFVVKLLDAFIRDYQTWTKGHGLENGLYWQYDVRDWFCLDNVLYHGRSLTILWDRSGEKYGKGRGLHVFADGVEIAGSDKLTRITGVFP
;
A
#
# COMPACT_ATOMS: atom_id res chain seq x y z
N MET A 1 14.23 -47.31 -40.62
CA MET A 1 14.02 -46.91 -39.20
C MET A 1 14.09 -45.39 -39.01
N VAL A 2 15.12 -44.71 -39.53
CA VAL A 2 15.39 -43.27 -39.33
C VAL A 2 14.25 -42.34 -39.79
N LYS A 3 13.63 -42.57 -40.96
CA LYS A 3 12.52 -41.72 -41.46
C LYS A 3 11.25 -41.76 -40.58
N LYS A 4 10.94 -42.90 -39.96
CA LYS A 4 9.79 -43.03 -39.04
C LYS A 4 10.05 -42.30 -37.72
N LEU A 5 11.29 -42.32 -37.23
CA LEU A 5 11.70 -41.61 -36.03
C LEU A 5 11.67 -40.08 -36.22
N PHE A 6 12.07 -39.61 -37.41
CA PHE A 6 12.03 -38.19 -37.76
C PHE A 6 10.59 -37.64 -37.87
N LEU A 7 9.67 -38.39 -38.49
CA LEU A 7 8.26 -38.02 -38.54
C LEU A 7 7.63 -37.97 -37.12
N LEU A 8 7.97 -38.93 -36.26
CA LEU A 8 7.46 -38.97 -34.88
C LEU A 8 7.92 -37.75 -34.08
N LEU A 9 9.18 -37.34 -34.22
CA LEU A 9 9.72 -36.14 -33.56
C LEU A 9 9.03 -34.86 -34.03
N ILE A 10 8.77 -34.71 -35.33
CA ILE A 10 8.04 -33.56 -35.88
C ILE A 10 6.61 -33.53 -35.34
N CYS A 11 5.91 -34.67 -35.30
CA CYS A 11 4.55 -34.73 -34.74
C CYS A 11 4.52 -34.35 -33.25
N ILE A 12 5.50 -34.76 -32.46
CA ILE A 12 5.60 -34.41 -31.04
C ILE A 12 5.88 -32.91 -30.88
N LEU A 13 6.77 -32.32 -31.68
CA LEU A 13 7.08 -30.89 -31.63
C LEU A 13 5.87 -30.03 -32.06
N VAL A 14 5.14 -30.44 -33.10
CA VAL A 14 3.92 -29.74 -33.55
C VAL A 14 2.79 -29.88 -32.52
N ALA A 15 2.62 -31.05 -31.91
CA ALA A 15 1.64 -31.25 -30.85
C ALA A 15 1.97 -30.44 -29.59
N ALA A 16 3.26 -30.36 -29.21
CA ALA A 16 3.73 -29.54 -28.11
C ALA A 16 3.50 -28.03 -28.39
N ALA A 17 3.84 -27.55 -29.59
CA ALA A 17 3.60 -26.16 -29.98
C ALA A 17 2.10 -25.80 -30.04
N ALA A 18 1.26 -26.69 -30.55
CA ALA A 18 -0.19 -26.51 -30.57
C ALA A 18 -0.81 -26.51 -29.17
N SER A 19 -0.29 -27.35 -28.26
CA SER A 19 -0.70 -27.38 -26.86
C SER A 19 -0.30 -26.10 -26.11
N ALA A 20 0.92 -25.60 -26.33
CA ALA A 20 1.40 -24.33 -25.75
C ALA A 20 0.57 -23.13 -26.25
N ALA A 21 0.29 -23.06 -27.56
CA ALA A 21 -0.57 -22.02 -28.14
C ALA A 21 -2.04 -22.11 -27.64
N GLY A 22 -2.54 -23.33 -27.42
CA GLY A 22 -3.88 -23.56 -26.86
C GLY A 22 -4.00 -23.21 -25.38
N VAL A 23 -2.94 -23.42 -24.59
CA VAL A 23 -2.85 -23.02 -23.18
C VAL A 23 -2.74 -21.50 -23.06
N GLN A 24 -1.92 -20.85 -23.90
CA GLN A 24 -1.80 -19.39 -23.94
C GLN A 24 -3.15 -18.73 -24.26
N ARG A 25 -3.85 -19.20 -25.32
CA ARG A 25 -5.21 -18.70 -25.66
C ARG A 25 -6.25 -18.91 -24.56
N ARG A 26 -6.13 -19.98 -23.75
CA ARG A 26 -7.04 -20.21 -22.62
C ARG A 26 -6.76 -19.27 -21.44
N HIS A 27 -5.50 -18.89 -21.24
CA HIS A 27 -5.12 -17.86 -20.28
C HIS A 27 -5.68 -16.50 -20.70
N ASP A 28 -5.54 -16.14 -21.98
CA ASP A 28 -6.08 -14.89 -22.52
C ASP A 28 -7.63 -14.87 -22.51
N ALA A 29 -8.28 -16.02 -22.70
CA ALA A 29 -9.74 -16.14 -22.69
C ALA A 29 -10.40 -16.08 -21.29
N MET A 30 -9.62 -16.09 -20.20
CA MET A 30 -10.17 -16.02 -18.83
C MET A 30 -10.33 -14.57 -18.34
N PHE A 31 -9.68 -13.61 -18.99
CA PHE A 31 -9.73 -12.21 -18.63
C PHE A 31 -10.62 -11.45 -19.61
N VAL A 32 -11.70 -10.86 -19.09
CA VAL A 32 -12.62 -10.01 -19.87
C VAL A 32 -11.93 -8.71 -20.30
N LEU A 33 -10.95 -8.26 -19.52
CA LEU A 33 -10.22 -7.01 -19.74
C LEU A 33 -8.86 -7.30 -20.38
N ASP A 34 -8.58 -6.63 -21.49
CA ASP A 34 -7.26 -6.60 -22.11
C ASP A 34 -6.37 -5.60 -21.35
N ALA A 35 -5.32 -6.11 -20.72
CA ALA A 35 -4.38 -5.32 -19.94
C ALA A 35 -3.84 -4.12 -20.72
N ASP A 36 -3.42 -4.33 -21.97
CA ASP A 36 -2.68 -3.33 -22.74
C ASP A 36 -3.56 -2.09 -23.04
N THR A 37 -4.89 -2.20 -22.90
CA THR A 37 -5.79 -1.04 -23.01
C THR A 37 -5.62 -0.01 -21.89
N PHE A 38 -5.00 -0.37 -20.76
CA PHE A 38 -4.82 0.52 -19.60
C PHE A 38 -3.40 1.11 -19.45
N GLU A 39 -2.45 0.75 -20.33
CA GLU A 39 -1.07 1.24 -20.29
C GLU A 39 -0.99 2.78 -20.36
N HIS A 40 -1.92 3.39 -21.10
CA HIS A 40 -2.02 4.84 -21.29
C HIS A 40 -2.11 5.62 -19.97
N HIS A 41 -2.69 5.04 -18.91
CA HIS A 41 -2.72 5.66 -17.58
C HIS A 41 -1.31 5.85 -17.04
N VAL A 42 -0.47 4.82 -17.15
CA VAL A 42 0.92 4.85 -16.70
C VAL A 42 1.76 5.81 -17.55
N ASP A 43 1.55 5.82 -18.86
CA ASP A 43 2.20 6.79 -19.76
C ASP A 43 1.92 8.22 -19.29
N LEU A 44 0.66 8.53 -18.98
CA LEU A 44 0.29 9.83 -18.43
C LEU A 44 0.97 10.10 -17.08
N PHE A 45 0.89 9.18 -16.11
CA PHE A 45 1.43 9.39 -14.76
C PHE A 45 2.95 9.61 -14.77
N ASN A 46 3.67 8.91 -15.64
CA ASN A 46 5.11 9.05 -15.78
C ASN A 46 5.53 10.43 -16.32
N THR A 47 4.61 11.22 -16.88
CA THR A 47 4.86 12.60 -17.33
C THR A 47 4.46 13.67 -16.32
N MET A 48 3.73 13.31 -15.25
CA MET A 48 3.18 14.29 -14.30
C MET A 48 4.26 14.99 -13.46
N GLU A 49 5.33 14.26 -13.13
CA GLU A 49 6.41 14.77 -12.28
C GLU A 49 7.73 14.00 -12.52
N PRO A 50 8.89 14.63 -12.26
CA PRO A 50 10.17 13.93 -12.26
C PRO A 50 10.21 12.78 -11.24
N GLU A 51 10.79 11.64 -11.62
CA GLU A 51 10.99 10.53 -10.70
C GLU A 51 12.22 10.77 -9.80
N ASN A 52 11.98 11.36 -8.62
CA ASN A 52 13.06 11.77 -7.72
C ASN A 52 13.67 10.61 -6.91
N ILE A 53 12.85 9.64 -6.50
CA ILE A 53 13.25 8.50 -5.66
C ILE A 53 12.72 7.22 -6.29
N VAL A 54 13.64 6.28 -6.52
CA VAL A 54 13.35 4.94 -7.05
C VAL A 54 13.65 3.91 -5.95
N ASN A 55 12.63 3.15 -5.54
CA ASN A 55 12.83 1.97 -4.70
C ASN A 55 13.02 0.72 -5.59
N HIS A 56 12.16 -0.30 -5.48
CA HIS A 56 12.35 -1.56 -6.20
C HIS A 56 12.02 -1.48 -7.70
N ILE A 57 10.94 -0.76 -8.05
CA ILE A 57 10.49 -0.63 -9.44
C ILE A 57 10.48 0.86 -9.85
N SER A 58 11.12 1.18 -10.97
CA SER A 58 11.26 2.51 -11.61
C SER A 58 10.11 2.82 -12.58
N ASN A 59 9.83 4.09 -12.87
CA ASN A 59 8.65 4.51 -13.66
C ASN A 59 8.60 3.83 -15.04
N ASP A 60 9.74 3.68 -15.70
CA ASP A 60 9.89 2.96 -16.97
C ASP A 60 9.51 1.46 -16.90
N ARG A 61 9.52 0.87 -15.71
CA ARG A 61 9.11 -0.52 -15.44
C ARG A 61 7.75 -0.64 -14.76
N SER A 62 7.04 0.47 -14.55
CA SER A 62 5.79 0.51 -13.80
C SER A 62 4.66 -0.26 -14.46
N TRP A 63 4.47 -0.09 -15.76
CA TRP A 63 3.44 -0.83 -16.48
C TRP A 63 3.68 -2.34 -16.46
N ALA A 64 4.91 -2.78 -16.77
CA ALA A 64 5.26 -4.20 -16.74
C ALA A 64 4.95 -4.83 -15.37
N TRP A 65 5.31 -4.16 -14.29
CA TRP A 65 5.00 -4.62 -12.94
C TRP A 65 3.50 -4.62 -12.64
N MET A 66 2.78 -3.54 -13.01
CA MET A 66 1.33 -3.45 -12.79
C MET A 66 0.61 -4.56 -13.54
N ARG A 67 0.96 -4.78 -14.81
CA ARG A 67 0.37 -5.82 -15.64
C ARG A 67 0.45 -7.20 -14.99
N GLU A 68 1.58 -7.51 -14.37
CA GLU A 68 1.78 -8.77 -13.67
C GLU A 68 1.06 -8.82 -12.31
N ASN A 69 0.94 -7.70 -11.60
CA ASN A 69 0.61 -7.71 -10.18
C ASN A 69 -0.79 -7.23 -9.80
N ILE A 70 -1.42 -6.32 -10.54
CA ILE A 70 -2.67 -5.69 -10.10
C ILE A 70 -3.90 -6.30 -10.77
N PRO A 71 -5.05 -6.38 -10.09
CA PRO A 71 -6.32 -6.59 -10.77
C PRO A 71 -6.58 -5.43 -11.74
N PHE A 72 -7.18 -5.71 -12.89
CA PHE A 72 -7.64 -4.66 -13.81
C PHE A 72 -9.08 -4.28 -13.50
N PHE A 73 -9.39 -3.01 -13.71
CA PHE A 73 -10.69 -2.43 -13.43
C PHE A 73 -11.07 -1.47 -14.56
N ASP A 74 -12.33 -1.55 -14.99
CA ASP A 74 -12.93 -0.66 -15.98
C ASP A 74 -14.32 -0.25 -15.47
N CYS A 75 -14.66 1.02 -15.67
CA CYS A 75 -16.01 1.50 -15.45
C CYS A 75 -16.31 2.71 -16.37
N PRO A 76 -17.60 3.09 -16.50
CA PRO A 76 -17.99 4.26 -17.30
C PRO A 76 -17.43 5.60 -16.78
N ASP A 77 -17.12 5.71 -15.49
CA ASP A 77 -16.49 6.91 -14.91
C ASP A 77 -14.97 6.83 -15.06
N LYS A 78 -14.45 7.51 -16.09
CA LYS A 78 -13.01 7.51 -16.39
C LYS A 78 -12.17 8.26 -15.36
N GLY A 79 -12.76 9.15 -14.55
CA GLY A 79 -12.07 9.75 -13.42
C GLY A 79 -11.83 8.72 -12.31
N PHE A 80 -12.83 7.90 -12.00
CA PHE A 80 -12.70 6.83 -11.02
C PHE A 80 -11.72 5.74 -11.49
N GLU A 81 -11.81 5.35 -12.77
CA GLU A 81 -10.84 4.42 -13.39
C GLU A 81 -9.41 4.95 -13.30
N GLN A 82 -9.16 6.21 -13.69
CA GLN A 82 -7.83 6.80 -13.62
C GLN A 82 -7.27 6.78 -12.19
N ILE A 83 -8.10 7.09 -11.18
CA ILE A 83 -7.69 7.03 -9.77
C ILE A 83 -7.32 5.60 -9.36
N TYR A 84 -8.05 4.59 -9.83
CA TYR A 84 -7.73 3.18 -9.57
C TYR A 84 -6.30 2.84 -10.03
N TYR A 85 -5.94 3.18 -11.27
CA TYR A 85 -4.59 2.92 -11.79
C TYR A 85 -3.52 3.81 -11.14
N PHE A 86 -3.84 5.07 -10.85
CA PHE A 86 -2.94 5.99 -10.17
C PHE A 86 -2.56 5.49 -8.76
N ARG A 87 -3.52 4.94 -8.02
CA ARG A 87 -3.29 4.37 -6.69
C ARG A 87 -2.34 3.18 -6.71
N TRP A 88 -2.43 2.32 -7.73
CA TRP A 88 -1.48 1.23 -7.90
C TRP A 88 -0.09 1.71 -8.33
N TRP A 89 -0.03 2.67 -9.25
CA TRP A 89 1.22 3.27 -9.71
C TRP A 89 1.97 3.98 -8.58
N THR A 90 1.26 4.70 -7.71
CA THR A 90 1.84 5.34 -6.51
C THR A 90 2.23 4.31 -5.44
N PHE A 91 1.36 3.36 -5.09
CA PHE A 91 1.63 2.33 -4.07
C PHE A 91 2.91 1.54 -4.37
N ARG A 92 3.10 1.17 -5.64
CA ARG A 92 4.33 0.53 -6.16
C ARG A 92 5.62 1.29 -5.82
N LYS A 93 5.60 2.63 -5.83
CA LYS A 93 6.81 3.43 -5.51
C LYS A 93 7.31 3.17 -4.09
N HIS A 94 6.43 2.74 -3.19
CA HIS A 94 6.76 2.43 -1.80
C HIS A 94 7.29 1.01 -1.60
N LEU A 95 7.17 0.13 -2.60
CA LEU A 95 7.73 -1.21 -2.55
C LEU A 95 9.26 -1.14 -2.60
N LYS A 96 9.91 -1.58 -1.54
CA LYS A 96 11.35 -1.52 -1.37
C LYS A 96 11.92 -2.90 -1.07
N GLU A 97 12.89 -3.31 -1.87
CA GLU A 97 13.67 -4.52 -1.63
C GLU A 97 14.77 -4.23 -0.60
N THR A 98 14.95 -5.15 0.35
CA THR A 98 15.93 -5.01 1.43
C THR A 98 16.61 -6.35 1.69
N PRO A 99 17.74 -6.38 2.42
CA PRO A 99 18.36 -7.64 2.86
C PRO A 99 17.43 -8.56 3.67
N ASP A 100 16.36 -8.03 4.29
CA ASP A 100 15.39 -8.81 5.06
C ASP A 100 14.11 -9.13 4.27
N GLY A 101 14.14 -8.94 2.94
CA GLY A 101 12.98 -9.09 2.05
C GLY A 101 12.30 -7.75 1.73
N PHE A 102 11.10 -7.84 1.15
CA PHE A 102 10.34 -6.65 0.75
C PHE A 102 9.66 -5.93 1.91
N VAL A 103 9.68 -4.60 1.85
CA VAL A 103 8.94 -3.73 2.77
C VAL A 103 8.21 -2.62 2.01
N PHE A 104 7.21 -2.01 2.65
CA PHE A 104 6.57 -0.79 2.18
C PHE A 104 6.98 0.41 3.05
N THR A 105 7.45 1.48 2.42
CA THR A 105 7.70 2.77 3.10
C THR A 105 6.41 3.58 3.18
N GLU A 106 6.34 4.54 4.12
CA GLU A 106 5.21 5.48 4.21
C GLU A 106 5.55 6.83 3.57
N PHE A 107 6.81 7.25 3.69
CA PHE A 107 7.40 8.38 2.97
C PHE A 107 8.48 7.86 2.00
N LEU A 108 8.59 8.47 0.82
CA LEU A 108 9.69 8.19 -0.10
C LEU A 108 11.00 8.75 0.44
N ASP A 109 10.97 10.01 0.88
CA ASP A 109 12.10 10.64 1.57
C ASP A 109 12.42 9.97 2.90
N LYS A 110 13.70 10.03 3.28
CA LYS A 110 14.12 9.57 4.61
C LYS A 110 13.60 10.54 5.67
N VAL A 111 12.76 10.04 6.56
CA VAL A 111 12.28 10.81 7.73
C VAL A 111 12.96 10.34 9.01
N SER A 112 13.22 11.26 9.94
CA SER A 112 14.01 11.01 11.16
C SER A 112 13.36 10.05 12.15
N HIS A 113 12.03 9.96 12.14
CA HIS A 113 11.24 9.12 13.06
C HIS A 113 10.98 7.70 12.53
N SER A 114 11.44 7.38 11.31
CA SER A 114 11.31 6.04 10.74
C SER A 114 12.28 5.04 11.36
N GLY A 115 11.90 3.77 11.36
CA GLY A 115 12.75 2.66 11.78
C GLY A 115 13.65 2.13 10.68
N LYS A 116 14.02 0.85 10.82
CA LYS A 116 14.85 0.12 9.84
C LYS A 116 14.25 0.25 8.44
N TYR A 117 15.11 0.49 7.45
CA TYR A 117 14.75 0.65 6.03
C TYR A 117 13.78 1.79 5.66
N ASN A 118 13.55 2.77 6.56
CA ASN A 118 12.55 3.84 6.41
C ASN A 118 11.11 3.36 6.63
N THR A 119 10.91 2.28 7.40
CA THR A 119 9.59 1.75 7.72
C THR A 119 8.95 2.48 8.91
N ILE A 120 7.63 2.66 8.86
CA ILE A 120 6.79 3.26 9.89
C ILE A 120 5.55 2.38 10.01
N SER A 121 5.09 2.12 11.24
CA SER A 121 3.98 1.19 11.49
C SER A 121 2.59 1.82 11.42
N CYS A 122 2.49 3.15 11.31
CA CYS A 122 1.24 3.91 11.31
C CYS A 122 0.25 3.37 10.26
N ALA A 123 0.64 3.36 8.97
CA ALA A 123 -0.17 2.80 7.91
C ALA A 123 0.05 1.31 7.62
N LEU A 124 0.71 0.54 8.50
CA LEU A 124 1.00 -0.89 8.28
C LEU A 124 -0.25 -1.67 7.85
N GLY A 125 -1.34 -1.50 8.59
CA GLY A 125 -2.60 -2.15 8.30
C GLY A 125 -3.17 -1.77 6.94
N HIS A 126 -3.05 -0.50 6.53
CA HIS A 126 -3.48 -0.03 5.21
C HIS A 126 -2.62 -0.61 4.08
N HIS A 127 -1.30 -0.65 4.25
CA HIS A 127 -0.38 -1.23 3.26
C HIS A 127 -0.69 -2.71 3.01
N ILE A 128 -0.91 -3.49 4.08
CA ILE A 128 -1.30 -4.90 3.97
C ILE A 128 -2.64 -5.04 3.27
N TYR A 129 -3.60 -4.19 3.59
CA TYR A 129 -4.95 -4.25 3.02
C TYR A 129 -4.97 -3.94 1.53
N GLU A 130 -4.23 -2.92 1.09
CA GLU A 130 -4.07 -2.60 -0.33
C GLU A 130 -3.30 -3.72 -1.04
N GLY A 131 -2.15 -4.11 -0.50
CA GLY A 131 -1.28 -5.13 -1.08
C GLY A 131 -1.85 -6.55 -1.07
N THR A 132 -2.94 -6.79 -0.35
CA THR A 132 -3.69 -8.06 -0.38
C THR A 132 -4.10 -8.46 -1.80
N TRP A 133 -4.34 -7.47 -2.66
CA TRP A 133 -4.78 -7.70 -4.04
C TRP A 133 -3.64 -7.88 -5.04
N LEU A 134 -2.38 -7.76 -4.61
CA LEU A 134 -1.23 -8.05 -5.47
C LEU A 134 -1.15 -9.54 -5.76
N ARG A 135 -0.88 -9.91 -7.02
CA ARG A 135 -0.73 -11.31 -7.43
C ARG A 135 0.53 -11.93 -6.84
N ASP A 136 1.67 -11.23 -6.85
CA ASP A 136 2.87 -11.70 -6.18
C ASP A 136 2.73 -11.60 -4.65
N GLN A 137 2.53 -12.75 -4.03
CA GLN A 137 2.31 -12.86 -2.60
C GLN A 137 3.54 -12.49 -1.77
N ARG A 138 4.75 -12.55 -2.35
CA ARG A 138 6.04 -12.34 -1.64
C ARG A 138 6.12 -10.97 -0.99
N TYR A 139 5.54 -9.95 -1.61
CA TYR A 139 5.64 -8.57 -1.12
C TYR A 139 5.02 -8.38 0.26
N ILE A 140 3.81 -8.91 0.48
CA ILE A 140 3.12 -8.81 1.77
C ILE A 140 3.59 -9.87 2.75
N ASP A 141 3.98 -11.03 2.23
CA ASP A 141 4.60 -12.11 2.98
C ASP A 141 5.88 -11.66 3.70
N ASP A 142 6.80 -11.06 2.96
CA ASP A 142 8.07 -10.56 3.48
C ASP A 142 7.84 -9.36 4.39
N TYR A 143 6.91 -8.46 4.04
CA TYR A 143 6.60 -7.31 4.87
C TYR A 143 6.01 -7.69 6.22
N ALA A 144 5.12 -8.69 6.25
CA ALA A 144 4.60 -9.25 7.50
C ALA A 144 5.69 -9.96 8.30
N ARG A 145 6.53 -10.78 7.65
CA ARG A 145 7.68 -11.40 8.32
C ARG A 145 8.62 -10.36 8.90
N PHE A 146 8.90 -9.28 8.17
CA PHE A 146 9.69 -8.16 8.62
C PHE A 146 9.15 -7.57 9.92
N TRP A 147 7.85 -7.26 10.00
CA TRP A 147 7.24 -6.65 11.18
C TRP A 147 7.10 -7.60 12.38
N TYR A 148 6.70 -8.85 12.15
CA TYR A 148 6.31 -9.77 13.22
C TYR A 148 7.42 -10.73 13.68
N THR A 149 8.44 -10.95 12.85
CA THR A 149 9.53 -11.90 13.13
C THR A 149 10.92 -11.42 12.70
N GLY A 150 11.01 -10.26 12.04
CA GLY A 150 12.22 -9.75 11.39
C GLY A 150 13.26 -9.17 12.35
N HIS A 151 12.98 -9.18 13.66
CA HIS A 151 13.94 -8.82 14.69
C HIS A 151 14.40 -10.06 15.46
N GLN A 152 15.18 -10.91 14.79
CA GLN A 152 15.71 -12.16 15.38
C GLN A 152 14.62 -13.11 15.89
N GLY A 153 13.48 -13.17 15.19
CA GLY A 153 12.31 -13.95 15.59
C GLY A 153 11.28 -13.14 16.40
N ASP A 154 11.60 -11.91 16.79
CA ASP A 154 10.70 -11.01 17.52
C ASP A 154 10.11 -9.90 16.64
N LEU A 155 9.17 -9.14 17.21
CA LEU A 155 8.55 -7.96 16.61
C LEU A 155 9.59 -6.87 16.33
N GLN A 156 9.38 -6.07 15.28
CA GLN A 156 10.21 -4.89 15.08
C GLN A 156 10.07 -3.93 16.26
N PRO A 157 11.19 -3.35 16.76
CA PRO A 157 11.16 -2.47 17.95
C PRO A 157 10.26 -1.24 17.81
N HIS A 158 10.00 -0.80 16.58
CA HIS A 158 9.16 0.36 16.29
C HIS A 158 7.72 0.02 15.89
N LEU A 159 7.29 -1.25 15.98
CA LEU A 159 5.93 -1.67 15.62
C LEU A 159 4.85 -0.90 16.41
N HIS A 160 5.06 -0.70 17.72
CA HIS A 160 4.10 -0.04 18.62
C HIS A 160 4.34 1.47 18.80
N ARG A 161 5.16 2.12 17.97
CA ARG A 161 5.25 3.59 17.97
C ARG A 161 3.93 4.26 17.58
N TYR A 162 3.09 3.54 16.83
CA TYR A 162 1.75 3.95 16.44
C TYR A 162 0.79 2.79 16.72
N SER A 163 -0.47 3.13 16.94
CA SER A 163 -1.54 2.15 16.83
C SER A 163 -1.55 1.58 15.42
N ASN A 164 -1.74 0.28 15.30
CA ASN A 164 -1.86 -0.39 14.01
C ASN A 164 -2.84 -1.57 14.12
N TRP A 165 -3.39 -1.98 12.99
CA TRP A 165 -4.28 -3.14 12.88
C TRP A 165 -3.71 -4.23 11.96
N GLY A 166 -2.38 -4.34 11.85
CA GLY A 166 -1.71 -5.23 10.89
C GLY A 166 -2.18 -6.68 10.96
N THR A 167 -2.38 -7.21 12.16
CA THR A 167 -2.85 -8.58 12.41
C THR A 167 -4.24 -8.82 11.81
N TRP A 168 -5.15 -7.85 11.96
CA TRP A 168 -6.47 -7.91 11.32
C TRP A 168 -6.38 -7.84 9.80
N ALA A 169 -5.51 -6.98 9.26
CA ALA A 169 -5.30 -6.89 7.81
C ALA A 169 -4.77 -8.21 7.23
N LEU A 170 -3.88 -8.92 7.94
CA LEU A 170 -3.39 -10.24 7.52
C LEU A 170 -4.46 -11.33 7.59
N TYR A 171 -5.33 -11.30 8.60
CA TYR A 171 -6.50 -12.18 8.63
C TYR A 171 -7.43 -11.91 7.42
N ARG A 172 -7.64 -10.63 7.09
CA ARG A 172 -8.44 -10.23 5.92
C ARG A 172 -7.81 -10.68 4.61
N ARG A 173 -6.47 -10.62 4.50
CA ARG A 173 -5.72 -11.22 3.38
C ARG A 173 -5.94 -12.72 3.29
N TYR A 174 -5.89 -13.44 4.41
CA TYR A 174 -6.20 -14.87 4.45
C TYR A 174 -7.60 -15.17 3.91
N LEU A 175 -8.61 -14.33 4.19
CA LEU A 175 -9.95 -14.55 3.64
C LEU A 175 -9.99 -14.42 2.10
N VAL A 176 -9.04 -13.71 1.48
CA VAL A 176 -8.91 -13.57 0.03
C VAL A 176 -8.11 -14.73 -0.57
N ASN A 177 -6.89 -14.99 -0.07
CA ASN A 177 -5.96 -15.95 -0.69
C ASN A 177 -6.04 -17.36 -0.10
N ARG A 178 -6.71 -17.53 1.04
CA ARG A 178 -6.88 -18.80 1.78
C ARG A 178 -5.57 -19.45 2.22
N ASP A 179 -4.48 -18.69 2.33
CA ASP A 179 -3.19 -19.19 2.84
C ASP A 179 -3.20 -19.28 4.37
N GLU A 180 -3.87 -20.31 4.88
CA GLU A 180 -3.94 -20.62 6.31
C GLU A 180 -2.55 -20.90 6.90
N ARG A 181 -1.67 -21.56 6.14
CA ARG A 181 -0.33 -21.93 6.62
C ARG A 181 0.50 -20.70 6.95
N PHE A 182 0.37 -19.64 6.15
CA PHE A 182 1.08 -18.39 6.40
C PHE A 182 0.63 -17.73 7.71
N VAL A 183 -0.68 -17.55 7.91
CA VAL A 183 -1.19 -16.87 9.12
C VAL A 183 -0.97 -17.70 10.39
N VAL A 184 -1.08 -19.02 10.32
CA VAL A 184 -0.80 -19.91 11.46
C VAL A 184 0.68 -19.85 11.86
N LYS A 185 1.61 -19.77 10.91
CA LYS A 185 3.05 -19.60 11.21
C LYS A 185 3.39 -18.30 11.93
N LEU A 186 2.54 -17.28 11.82
CA LEU A 186 2.70 -16.00 12.52
C LEU A 186 1.90 -15.92 13.83
N LEU A 187 1.14 -16.96 14.21
CA LEU A 187 0.25 -16.91 15.36
C LEU A 187 0.96 -16.55 16.66
N ASP A 188 2.12 -17.14 16.93
CA ASP A 188 2.90 -16.82 18.13
C ASP A 188 3.33 -15.35 18.16
N ALA A 189 3.68 -14.78 17.00
CA ALA A 189 4.03 -13.38 16.90
C ALA A 189 2.80 -12.47 17.09
N PHE A 190 1.62 -12.86 16.60
CA PHE A 190 0.37 -12.13 16.84
C PHE A 190 -0.04 -12.15 18.32
N ILE A 191 0.17 -13.28 19.01
CA ILE A 191 -0.05 -13.36 20.45
C ILE A 191 0.93 -12.42 21.19
N ARG A 192 2.21 -12.41 20.81
CA ARG A 192 3.21 -11.48 21.37
C ARG A 192 2.84 -10.02 21.12
N ASP A 193 2.39 -9.68 19.91
CA ASP A 193 1.91 -8.35 19.54
C ASP A 193 0.78 -7.90 20.46
N TYR A 194 -0.28 -8.71 20.58
CA TYR A 194 -1.42 -8.43 21.46
C TYR A 194 -1.02 -8.28 22.93
N GLN A 195 -0.20 -9.19 23.46
CA GLN A 195 0.25 -9.17 24.85
C GLN A 195 1.10 -7.93 25.15
N THR A 196 2.01 -7.58 24.24
CA THR A 196 2.87 -6.40 24.36
C THR A 196 2.04 -5.12 24.36
N TRP A 197 1.07 -5.02 23.44
CA TRP A 197 0.15 -3.90 23.39
C TRP A 197 -0.72 -3.79 24.65
N THR A 198 -1.31 -4.91 25.10
CA THR A 198 -2.13 -4.97 26.32
C THR A 198 -1.34 -4.56 27.56
N LYS A 199 -0.08 -5.01 27.67
CA LYS A 199 0.78 -4.65 28.80
C LYS A 199 1.14 -3.17 28.81
N GLY A 200 1.38 -2.57 27.63
CA GLY A 200 1.78 -1.16 27.53
C GLY A 200 0.61 -0.18 27.57
N HIS A 201 -0.53 -0.57 26.98
CA HIS A 201 -1.65 0.33 26.64
C HIS A 201 -2.99 -0.09 27.26
N GLY A 202 -3.07 -1.23 27.95
CA GLY A 202 -4.29 -1.70 28.60
C GLY A 202 -4.56 -0.97 29.93
N LEU A 203 -5.83 -0.70 30.21
CA LEU A 203 -6.33 -0.16 31.48
C LEU A 203 -7.03 -1.26 32.29
N GLU A 204 -7.12 -1.09 33.61
CA GLU A 204 -7.78 -2.06 34.51
C GLU A 204 -9.25 -2.32 34.15
N ASN A 205 -9.92 -1.34 33.52
CA ASN A 205 -11.31 -1.45 33.07
C ASN A 205 -11.48 -2.15 31.71
N GLY A 206 -10.39 -2.66 31.12
CA GLY A 206 -10.40 -3.36 29.83
C GLY A 206 -10.36 -2.46 28.58
N LEU A 207 -10.34 -1.14 28.74
CA LEU A 207 -10.09 -0.21 27.63
C LEU A 207 -8.60 -0.08 27.33
N TYR A 208 -8.28 0.46 26.16
CA TYR A 208 -6.92 0.81 25.76
C TYR A 208 -6.76 2.33 25.73
N TRP A 209 -5.55 2.80 26.05
CA TRP A 209 -5.17 4.19 25.89
C TRP A 209 -4.08 4.33 24.82
N GLN A 210 -4.04 5.47 24.15
CA GLN A 210 -2.97 5.80 23.21
C GLN A 210 -2.77 7.31 23.16
N TYR A 211 -1.53 7.73 22.93
CA TYR A 211 -1.21 9.11 22.58
C TYR A 211 -1.74 9.43 21.18
N ASP A 212 -2.53 10.48 21.05
CA ASP A 212 -2.90 11.10 19.77
C ASP A 212 -1.70 11.84 19.14
N VAL A 213 -0.57 11.16 19.00
CA VAL A 213 0.69 11.54 18.31
C VAL A 213 1.24 12.95 18.64
N ARG A 214 0.78 13.54 19.75
CA ARG A 214 0.91 14.96 20.17
C ARG A 214 -0.11 15.83 19.44
N ASP A 215 -1.08 16.37 20.17
CA ASP A 215 -1.65 17.74 20.15
C ASP A 215 -1.86 18.49 18.80
N TRP A 216 -1.58 17.92 17.64
CA TRP A 216 -1.55 18.59 16.35
C TRP A 216 -1.66 17.61 15.17
N PHE A 217 -2.33 18.03 14.10
CA PHE A 217 -2.59 17.29 12.88
C PHE A 217 -2.52 18.26 11.69
N CYS A 218 -2.06 17.82 10.53
CA CYS A 218 -2.15 18.62 9.32
C CYS A 218 -2.35 17.70 8.12
N LEU A 219 -3.39 17.98 7.35
CA LEU A 219 -3.67 17.43 6.04
C LEU A 219 -3.50 18.59 5.06
N ASP A 220 -2.44 18.56 4.26
CA ASP A 220 -2.06 19.68 3.40
C ASP A 220 -2.14 19.29 1.93
N ASN A 221 -2.38 20.29 1.07
CA ASN A 221 -2.43 20.19 -0.38
C ASN A 221 -3.44 19.17 -0.94
N VAL A 222 -4.63 19.09 -0.35
CA VAL A 222 -5.71 18.21 -0.81
C VAL A 222 -6.52 18.89 -1.91
N LEU A 223 -6.47 18.37 -3.13
CA LEU A 223 -7.28 18.88 -4.23
C LEU A 223 -8.76 18.52 -4.02
N TYR A 224 -9.62 19.53 -3.88
CA TYR A 224 -11.06 19.37 -3.70
C TYR A 224 -11.81 20.45 -4.48
N HIS A 225 -12.68 20.03 -5.41
CA HIS A 225 -13.42 20.91 -6.33
C HIS A 225 -12.55 21.99 -7.01
N GLY A 226 -11.35 21.61 -7.47
CA GLY A 226 -10.44 22.52 -8.17
C GLY A 226 -9.68 23.51 -7.26
N ARG A 227 -9.76 23.33 -5.94
CA ARG A 227 -9.08 24.14 -4.92
C ARG A 227 -8.11 23.27 -4.13
N SER A 228 -7.00 23.83 -3.66
CA SER A 228 -6.09 23.13 -2.74
C SER A 228 -6.50 23.40 -1.30
N LEU A 229 -6.77 22.36 -0.52
CA LEU A 229 -7.18 22.45 0.87
C LEU A 229 -6.07 22.07 1.83
N THR A 230 -5.98 22.85 2.91
CA THR A 230 -5.20 22.52 4.10
C THR A 230 -6.15 22.45 5.29
N ILE A 231 -6.15 21.35 6.03
CA ILE A 231 -6.89 21.17 7.30
C ILE A 231 -5.86 20.88 8.37
N LEU A 232 -5.72 21.78 9.34
CA LEU A 232 -4.76 21.62 10.43
C LEU A 232 -5.42 21.76 11.80
N TRP A 233 -4.92 21.00 12.77
CA TRP A 233 -5.19 21.14 14.19
C TRP A 233 -3.85 21.40 14.88
N ASP A 234 -3.78 22.37 15.79
CA ASP A 234 -2.60 22.65 16.61
C ASP A 234 -3.04 23.13 18.00
N ARG A 235 -2.87 22.30 19.04
CA ARG A 235 -3.33 22.64 20.40
C ARG A 235 -2.49 23.73 21.06
N SER A 236 -1.20 23.85 20.73
CA SER A 236 -0.36 24.94 21.26
C SER A 236 -0.29 26.13 20.32
N GLY A 237 -0.47 25.90 19.02
CA GLY A 237 -0.28 26.88 17.96
C GLY A 237 1.19 27.04 17.53
N GLU A 238 2.10 26.28 18.13
CA GLU A 238 3.55 26.39 17.91
C GLU A 238 4.04 25.47 16.80
N LYS A 239 3.30 24.40 16.47
CA LYS A 239 3.78 23.37 15.55
C LYS A 239 3.78 23.85 14.10
N TYR A 240 2.70 24.49 13.67
CA TYR A 240 2.53 24.97 12.30
C TYR A 240 2.62 26.49 12.18
N GLY A 241 2.68 27.21 13.30
CA GLY A 241 2.75 28.67 13.32
C GLY A 241 1.49 29.35 12.76
N LYS A 242 0.33 28.67 12.83
CA LYS A 242 -0.97 29.17 12.36
C LYS A 242 -1.93 29.54 13.49
N GLY A 243 -1.42 29.58 14.72
CA GLY A 243 -2.25 29.80 15.90
C GLY A 243 -2.82 28.50 16.44
N ARG A 244 -3.41 28.59 17.63
CA ARG A 244 -4.00 27.45 18.33
C ARG A 244 -5.36 27.14 17.72
N GLY A 245 -5.59 25.88 17.38
CA GLY A 245 -6.90 25.34 17.09
C GLY A 245 -6.97 24.57 15.78
N LEU A 246 -8.19 24.34 15.33
CA LEU A 246 -8.56 23.78 14.04
C LEU A 246 -8.61 24.93 13.04
N HIS A 247 -7.89 24.84 11.94
CA HIS A 247 -7.89 25.83 10.86
C HIS A 247 -8.05 25.14 9.50
N VAL A 248 -8.81 25.75 8.61
CA VAL A 248 -9.06 25.25 7.26
C VAL A 248 -8.73 26.35 6.26
N PHE A 249 -7.92 26.01 5.27
CA PHE A 249 -7.49 26.91 4.20
C PHE A 249 -7.97 26.38 2.85
N ALA A 250 -8.33 27.29 1.95
CA ALA A 250 -8.50 27.03 0.53
C ALA A 250 -7.56 27.95 -0.25
N ASP A 251 -6.72 27.36 -1.10
CA ASP A 251 -5.68 28.06 -1.87
C ASP A 251 -4.79 28.96 -1.00
N GLY A 252 -4.48 28.49 0.21
CA GLY A 252 -3.66 29.22 1.20
C GLY A 252 -4.40 30.31 1.99
N VAL A 253 -5.67 30.57 1.71
CA VAL A 253 -6.51 31.53 2.45
C VAL A 253 -7.33 30.81 3.50
N GLU A 254 -7.30 31.27 4.75
CA GLU A 254 -8.11 30.69 5.84
C GLU A 254 -9.60 30.95 5.60
N ILE A 255 -10.39 29.88 5.53
CA ILE A 255 -11.84 29.94 5.27
C ILE A 255 -12.68 29.58 6.50
N ALA A 256 -12.09 28.95 7.51
CA ALA A 256 -12.72 28.64 8.80
C ALA A 256 -11.68 28.29 9.87
N GLY A 257 -11.98 28.60 11.14
CA GLY A 257 -11.11 28.27 12.25
C GLY A 257 -11.84 28.15 13.60
N SER A 258 -11.24 27.47 14.57
CA SER A 258 -11.72 27.37 15.95
C SER A 258 -10.61 26.95 16.92
N ASP A 259 -10.51 27.61 18.07
CA ASP A 259 -9.60 27.24 19.16
C ASP A 259 -9.79 25.81 19.74
N LYS A 260 -10.88 25.12 19.36
CA LYS A 260 -11.23 23.79 19.87
C LYS A 260 -11.63 22.86 18.71
N LEU A 261 -11.51 21.55 18.93
CA LEU A 261 -12.06 20.56 18.01
C LEU A 261 -13.59 20.58 18.08
N THR A 262 -14.19 21.27 17.11
CA THR A 262 -15.64 21.38 16.93
C THR A 262 -15.95 21.38 15.44
N ARG A 263 -17.22 21.20 15.10
CA ARG A 263 -17.68 21.38 13.74
C ARG A 263 -17.52 22.86 13.34
N ILE A 264 -16.83 23.08 12.23
CA ILE A 264 -16.70 24.38 11.56
C ILE A 264 -17.19 24.27 10.12
N THR A 265 -17.60 25.40 9.55
CA THR A 265 -18.04 25.50 8.15
C THR A 265 -17.28 26.66 7.51
N GLY A 266 -16.60 26.39 6.40
CA GLY A 266 -15.98 27.41 5.54
C GLY A 266 -16.73 27.53 4.23
N VAL A 267 -16.62 28.68 3.59
CA VAL A 267 -17.16 28.93 2.24
C VAL A 267 -16.00 29.07 1.29
N PHE A 268 -16.05 28.42 0.13
CA PHE A 268 -15.00 28.60 -0.87
C PHE A 268 -15.03 30.02 -1.42
N PRO A 269 -13.85 30.66 -1.60
CA PRO A 269 -13.74 31.88 -2.37
C PRO A 269 -14.05 31.63 -3.86
#